data_AF-A0A7X7JBK0-F1
#
_entry.id   AF-A0A7X7JBK0-F1
#
_cell.length_a   1.000
_cell.length_b   1.000
_cell.length_c   1.000
_cell.angle_alpha   90.00
_cell.angle_beta   90.00
_cell.angle_gamma   90.00
#
_symmetry.space_group_name_H-M   'P 1'
#
loop_
_entity.id
_entity.type
_entity.pdbx_description
1 polymer ?
#
loop_
_entity_poly.entity_id
_entity_poly.type
_entity_poly.pdbx_seq_one_letter_code
_entity_poly.pdbx_strand_id
1 'polypeptide(L)'
;MPRTAARLARLLAATALCLCATLAAAQVCSEELAAAVPGGELDRPATGVDAALVLRRAVQLVEPALPPLVRVDGAVVPADHPAREAVDYVRARGLLPDGWDADELTPEAWRQMHAGFLAWYKLDGPLPSRVGSVRELVADMAATLARVGGAVRPAALLASDPDDGNRLSFWAIIWNWTVYPRLLVHRPLDGIELRGSPRDVLSHLSNCAVRVSAFITAPEGTAKDLFLAHNDSRMYVVASQPDAGAWPLEVPPGAELDAFAFALPELADAQVYAAVFDGPEVGFGTILGLMTRVRTNLSPAGFLSHMQTP
;
A
#
# COMPACT_ATOMS: atom_id res chain seq x y z
N MET A 1 -30.63 -35.78 26.97
CA MET A 1 -30.11 -35.85 25.59
C MET A 1 -30.09 -34.53 24.77
N PRO A 2 -30.48 -33.31 25.24
CA PRO A 2 -30.49 -32.12 24.37
C PRO A 2 -29.15 -31.36 24.28
N ARG A 3 -28.19 -31.66 25.17
CA ARG A 3 -26.90 -30.95 25.25
C ARG A 3 -25.88 -31.34 24.18
N THR A 4 -26.01 -32.52 23.59
CA THR A 4 -25.10 -33.03 22.54
C THR A 4 -25.42 -32.46 21.16
N ALA A 5 -26.71 -32.34 20.80
CA ALA A 5 -27.14 -31.76 19.54
C ALA A 5 -26.76 -30.26 19.41
N ALA A 6 -26.91 -29.49 20.49
CA ALA A 6 -26.52 -28.08 20.51
C ALA A 6 -24.99 -27.88 20.40
N ARG A 7 -24.19 -28.81 20.92
CA ARG A 7 -22.72 -28.78 20.79
C ARG A 7 -22.27 -29.14 19.36
N LEU A 8 -22.90 -30.14 18.75
CA LEU A 8 -22.66 -30.53 17.35
C LEU A 8 -23.03 -29.41 16.37
N ALA A 9 -24.16 -28.73 16.56
CA ALA A 9 -24.56 -27.60 15.73
C ALA A 9 -23.60 -26.41 15.86
N ARG A 10 -23.10 -26.12 17.08
CA ARG A 10 -22.08 -25.08 17.30
C ARG A 10 -20.72 -25.43 16.68
N LEU A 11 -20.32 -26.71 16.76
CA LEU A 11 -19.10 -27.20 16.10
C LEU A 11 -19.22 -27.07 14.58
N LEU A 12 -20.33 -27.54 13.97
CA LEU A 12 -20.56 -27.42 12.53
C LEU A 12 -20.61 -25.95 12.07
N ALA A 13 -21.27 -25.08 12.83
CA ALA A 13 -21.30 -23.65 12.53
C ALA A 13 -19.91 -23.01 12.62
N ALA A 14 -19.11 -23.37 13.63
CA ALA A 14 -17.74 -22.90 13.77
C ALA A 14 -16.84 -23.40 12.62
N THR A 15 -16.96 -24.67 12.23
CA THR A 15 -16.21 -25.24 11.10
C THR A 15 -16.61 -24.58 9.78
N ALA A 16 -17.91 -24.37 9.55
CA ALA A 16 -18.42 -23.66 8.37
C ALA A 16 -17.94 -22.20 8.34
N LEU A 17 -17.93 -21.50 9.48
CA LEU A 17 -17.42 -20.14 9.58
C LEU A 17 -15.91 -20.08 9.30
N CYS A 18 -15.14 -21.06 9.79
CA CYS A 18 -13.71 -21.19 9.48
C CYS A 18 -13.47 -21.47 8.00
N LEU A 19 -14.25 -22.35 7.38
CA LEU A 19 -14.19 -22.65 5.94
C LEU A 19 -14.51 -21.41 5.09
N CYS A 20 -15.56 -20.67 5.43
CA CYS A 20 -15.89 -19.41 4.74
C CYS A 20 -14.81 -18.35 4.93
N ALA A 21 -14.21 -18.25 6.11
CA ALA A 21 -13.10 -17.32 6.36
C ALA A 21 -11.85 -17.70 5.52
N THR A 22 -11.55 -18.99 5.36
CA THR A 22 -10.45 -19.44 4.50
C THR A 22 -10.72 -19.20 3.01
N LEU A 23 -11.96 -19.38 2.55
CA LEU A 23 -12.35 -19.10 1.16
C LEU A 23 -12.29 -17.60 0.84
N ALA A 24 -12.73 -16.74 1.78
CA ALA A 24 -12.63 -15.29 1.62
C ALA A 24 -11.18 -14.81 1.61
N ALA A 25 -10.30 -15.37 2.45
CA ALA A 25 -8.87 -15.07 2.45
C ALA A 25 -8.17 -15.54 1.16
N ALA A 26 -8.60 -16.67 0.59
CA ALA A 26 -8.08 -17.20 -0.67
C ALA A 26 -8.52 -16.41 -1.91
N GLN A 27 -9.54 -15.54 -1.79
CA GLN A 27 -10.04 -14.70 -2.87
C GLN A 27 -9.49 -13.26 -2.85
N VAL A 28 -8.68 -12.91 -1.85
CA VAL A 28 -8.12 -11.56 -1.73
C VAL A 28 -7.28 -11.23 -2.96
N CYS A 29 -7.74 -10.26 -3.74
CA CYS A 29 -7.10 -9.77 -4.96
C CYS A 29 -6.82 -10.82 -6.04
N SER A 30 -7.49 -11.97 -6.03
CA SER A 30 -7.12 -13.06 -6.94
C SER A 30 -7.31 -12.69 -8.41
N GLU A 31 -8.33 -11.89 -8.72
CA GLU A 31 -8.59 -11.39 -10.08
C GLU A 31 -7.50 -10.40 -10.51
N GLU A 32 -7.15 -9.45 -9.64
CA GLU A 32 -6.12 -8.45 -9.91
C GLU A 32 -4.73 -9.07 -10.07
N LEU A 33 -4.43 -10.12 -9.31
CA LEU A 33 -3.18 -10.88 -9.40
C LEU A 33 -3.14 -11.73 -10.68
N ALA A 34 -4.24 -12.42 -11.01
CA ALA A 34 -4.32 -13.23 -12.23
C ALA A 34 -4.22 -12.36 -13.49
N ALA A 35 -4.81 -11.16 -13.49
CA ALA A 35 -4.74 -10.21 -14.59
C ALA A 35 -3.32 -9.69 -14.88
N ALA A 36 -2.39 -9.83 -13.93
CA ALA A 36 -0.99 -9.47 -14.14
C ALA A 36 -0.23 -10.48 -15.01
N VAL A 37 -0.77 -11.69 -15.23
CA VAL A 37 -0.12 -12.74 -16.01
C VAL A 37 -0.66 -12.74 -17.45
N PRO A 38 0.21 -12.50 -18.47
CA PRO A 38 -0.20 -12.52 -19.87
C PRO A 38 -0.77 -13.88 -20.30
N GLY A 39 -1.77 -13.83 -21.19
CA GLY A 39 -2.35 -15.02 -21.82
C GLY A 39 -3.46 -15.72 -21.04
N GLY A 40 -3.65 -15.43 -19.74
CA GLY A 40 -4.78 -15.90 -18.94
C GLY A 40 -4.84 -17.41 -18.64
N GLU A 41 -3.94 -18.22 -19.20
CA GLU A 41 -3.84 -19.64 -18.91
C GLU A 41 -3.13 -19.86 -17.56
N LEU A 42 -3.90 -20.20 -16.52
CA LEU A 42 -3.38 -20.35 -15.16
C LEU A 42 -2.87 -21.77 -14.82
N ASP A 43 -3.24 -22.77 -15.62
CA ASP A 43 -2.93 -24.18 -15.32
C ASP A 43 -1.57 -24.65 -15.89
N ARG A 44 -0.89 -23.79 -16.66
CA ARG A 44 0.46 -24.05 -17.15
C ARG A 44 1.51 -23.97 -16.03
N PRO A 45 2.70 -24.59 -16.23
CA PRO A 45 3.83 -24.44 -15.32
C PRO A 45 4.17 -22.97 -15.07
N ALA A 46 4.46 -22.65 -13.81
CA ALA A 46 4.91 -21.33 -13.39
C ALA A 46 6.40 -21.13 -13.76
N THR A 47 6.71 -19.93 -14.26
CA THR A 47 8.09 -19.48 -14.54
C THR A 47 8.54 -18.43 -13.53
N GLY A 48 9.83 -18.11 -13.51
CA GLY A 48 10.33 -17.02 -12.67
C GLY A 48 9.74 -15.67 -13.06
N VAL A 49 9.50 -15.45 -14.35
CA VAL A 49 8.80 -14.25 -14.87
C VAL A 49 7.38 -14.14 -14.32
N ASP A 50 6.63 -15.23 -14.26
CA ASP A 50 5.26 -15.21 -13.71
C ASP A 50 5.27 -14.82 -12.24
N ALA A 51 6.22 -15.36 -11.46
CA ALA A 51 6.39 -14.99 -10.06
C ALA A 51 6.73 -13.50 -9.90
N ALA A 52 7.61 -12.95 -10.74
CA ALA A 52 7.93 -11.52 -10.73
C ALA A 52 6.72 -10.64 -11.08
N LEU A 53 5.91 -11.04 -12.07
CA LEU A 53 4.69 -10.32 -12.46
C LEU A 53 3.65 -10.29 -11.33
N VAL A 54 3.35 -11.46 -10.74
CA VAL A 54 2.41 -11.60 -9.63
C VAL A 54 2.90 -10.82 -8.40
N LEU A 55 4.20 -10.90 -8.08
CA LEU A 55 4.78 -10.17 -6.95
C LEU A 55 4.79 -8.67 -7.19
N ARG A 56 5.15 -8.18 -8.39
CA ARG A 56 5.02 -6.76 -8.74
C ARG A 56 3.61 -6.28 -8.48
N ARG A 57 2.61 -7.03 -8.94
CA ARG A 57 1.20 -6.65 -8.77
C ARG A 57 0.81 -6.60 -7.30
N ALA A 58 1.22 -7.59 -6.51
CA ALA A 58 0.99 -7.61 -5.07
C ALA A 58 1.62 -6.40 -4.37
N VAL A 59 2.87 -6.05 -4.71
CA VAL A 59 3.53 -4.85 -4.20
C VAL A 59 2.76 -3.60 -4.61
N GLN A 60 2.31 -3.47 -5.86
CA GLN A 60 1.55 -2.30 -6.31
C GLN A 60 0.19 -2.15 -5.60
N LEU A 61 -0.45 -3.26 -5.20
CA LEU A 61 -1.72 -3.24 -4.48
C LEU A 61 -1.57 -2.77 -3.02
N VAL A 62 -0.44 -3.05 -2.38
CA VAL A 62 -0.20 -2.68 -0.98
C VAL A 62 0.63 -1.40 -0.84
N GLU A 63 1.61 -1.23 -1.72
CA GLU A 63 2.65 -0.20 -1.66
C GLU A 63 2.65 0.64 -2.94
N PRO A 64 1.57 1.41 -3.20
CA PRO A 64 1.55 2.31 -4.35
C PRO A 64 2.65 3.37 -4.20
N ALA A 65 3.23 3.79 -5.33
CA ALA A 65 4.35 4.73 -5.39
C ALA A 65 5.51 4.37 -4.43
N LEU A 66 5.83 3.08 -4.26
CA LEU A 66 7.04 2.68 -3.52
C LEU A 66 8.28 2.98 -4.36
N PRO A 67 9.24 3.80 -3.91
CA PRO A 67 10.48 4.04 -4.65
C PRO A 67 11.37 2.78 -4.73
N PRO A 68 12.40 2.77 -5.61
CA PRO A 68 13.47 1.77 -5.53
C PRO A 68 14.11 1.78 -4.14
N LEU A 69 14.34 0.60 -3.58
CA LEU A 69 14.97 0.44 -2.26
C LEU A 69 16.46 0.08 -2.38
N VAL A 70 16.85 -0.49 -3.52
CA VAL A 70 18.22 -0.88 -3.81
C VAL A 70 18.60 -0.43 -5.22
N ARG A 71 19.88 -0.10 -5.40
CA ARG A 71 20.43 0.10 -6.74
C ARG A 71 20.59 -1.25 -7.42
N VAL A 72 20.11 -1.35 -8.65
CA VAL A 72 20.26 -2.54 -9.49
C VAL A 72 21.15 -2.20 -10.68
N ASP A 73 22.24 -2.95 -10.84
CA ASP A 73 23.15 -2.83 -11.98
C ASP A 73 23.08 -4.09 -12.85
N GLY A 74 23.18 -3.93 -14.17
CA GLY A 74 23.09 -5.04 -15.14
C GLY A 74 21.65 -5.54 -15.38
N ALA A 75 21.44 -6.27 -16.48
CA ALA A 75 20.13 -6.82 -16.83
C ALA A 75 20.09 -8.33 -16.54
N VAL A 76 19.01 -8.80 -15.92
CA VAL A 76 18.76 -10.23 -15.66
C VAL A 76 17.87 -10.89 -16.71
N VAL A 77 17.23 -10.06 -17.57
CA VAL A 77 16.48 -10.49 -18.74
C VAL A 77 16.87 -9.61 -19.95
N PRO A 78 16.69 -10.09 -21.20
CA PRO A 78 16.97 -9.30 -22.40
C PRO A 78 16.23 -7.96 -22.44
N ALA A 79 16.83 -6.97 -23.11
CA ALA A 79 16.33 -5.61 -23.13
C ALA A 79 14.93 -5.45 -23.74
N ASP A 80 14.60 -6.33 -24.69
CA ASP A 80 13.35 -6.44 -25.44
C ASP A 80 12.34 -7.43 -24.83
N HIS A 81 12.70 -8.07 -23.71
CA HIS A 81 11.80 -9.01 -23.05
C HIS A 81 10.54 -8.29 -22.52
N PRO A 82 9.31 -8.77 -22.82
CA PRO A 82 8.08 -8.05 -22.49
C PRO A 82 7.86 -7.86 -20.98
N ALA A 83 8.42 -8.76 -20.16
CA ALA A 83 8.32 -8.67 -18.70
C ALA A 83 9.48 -7.88 -18.04
N ARG A 84 10.39 -7.28 -18.81
CA ARG A 84 11.60 -6.63 -18.27
C ARG A 84 11.29 -5.59 -17.20
N GLU A 85 10.34 -4.70 -17.47
CA GLU A 85 9.94 -3.66 -16.51
C GLU A 85 9.46 -4.27 -15.18
N ALA A 86 8.74 -5.41 -15.23
CA ALA A 86 8.26 -6.06 -14.03
C ALA A 86 9.38 -6.70 -13.21
N VAL A 87 10.32 -7.35 -13.89
CA VAL A 87 11.49 -7.97 -13.25
C VAL A 87 12.39 -6.90 -12.63
N ASP A 88 12.70 -5.84 -13.39
CA ASP A 88 13.51 -4.72 -12.89
C ASP A 88 12.84 -4.02 -11.70
N TYR A 89 11.50 -3.88 -11.72
CA TYR A 89 10.73 -3.36 -10.59
C TYR A 89 10.91 -4.19 -9.32
N VAL A 90 10.68 -5.50 -9.39
CA VAL A 90 10.80 -6.42 -8.24
C VAL A 90 12.23 -6.44 -7.71
N ARG A 91 13.21 -6.48 -8.62
CA ARG A 91 14.62 -6.48 -8.27
C ARG A 91 15.06 -5.18 -7.59
N ALA A 92 14.62 -4.03 -8.09
CA ALA A 92 14.90 -2.72 -7.49
C ALA A 92 14.29 -2.53 -6.09
N ARG A 93 13.39 -3.44 -5.67
CA ARG A 93 12.85 -3.51 -4.31
C ARG A 93 13.50 -4.62 -3.48
N GLY A 94 14.53 -5.29 -3.99
CA GLY A 94 15.27 -6.33 -3.27
C GLY A 94 14.45 -7.59 -3.03
N LEU A 95 13.43 -7.84 -3.86
CA LEU A 95 12.53 -8.99 -3.72
C LEU A 95 12.90 -10.17 -4.63
N LEU A 96 13.92 -10.00 -5.48
CA LEU A 96 14.41 -11.07 -6.35
C LEU A 96 15.61 -11.75 -5.68
N PRO A 97 15.57 -13.06 -5.40
CA PRO A 97 16.67 -13.76 -4.73
C PRO A 97 17.86 -13.97 -5.67
N ASP A 98 19.03 -14.23 -5.08
CA ASP A 98 20.22 -14.64 -5.82
C ASP A 98 19.98 -15.97 -6.55
N GLY A 99 20.44 -16.05 -7.80
CA GLY A 99 20.25 -17.24 -8.63
C GLY A 99 18.83 -17.43 -9.16
N TRP A 100 17.97 -16.40 -9.08
CA TRP A 100 16.69 -16.38 -9.80
C TRP A 100 16.92 -16.54 -11.31
N ASP A 101 16.03 -17.31 -11.95
CA ASP A 101 16.01 -17.58 -13.37
C ASP A 101 14.66 -17.14 -13.98
N ALA A 102 14.68 -16.68 -15.23
CA ALA A 102 13.48 -16.16 -15.88
C ALA A 102 12.50 -17.28 -16.27
N ASP A 103 13.03 -18.41 -16.74
CA ASP A 103 12.29 -19.50 -17.36
C ASP A 103 11.90 -20.57 -16.32
N GLU A 104 12.69 -20.73 -15.26
CA GLU A 104 12.45 -21.70 -14.19
C GLU A 104 12.15 -21.03 -12.84
N LEU A 105 11.09 -21.49 -12.17
CA LEU A 105 10.81 -21.12 -10.79
C LEU A 105 11.01 -22.30 -9.84
N THR A 106 12.05 -22.21 -9.00
CA THR A 106 12.25 -23.18 -7.94
C THR A 106 11.38 -22.87 -6.70
N PRO A 107 10.96 -23.89 -5.92
CA PRO A 107 10.25 -23.66 -4.67
C PRO A 107 11.04 -22.83 -3.64
N GLU A 108 12.37 -22.90 -3.66
CA GLU A 108 13.23 -22.08 -2.79
C GLU A 108 13.19 -20.61 -3.19
N ALA A 109 13.35 -20.30 -4.49
CA ALA A 109 13.27 -18.93 -4.97
C ALA A 109 11.91 -18.30 -4.64
N TRP A 110 10.81 -19.03 -4.88
CA TRP A 110 9.47 -18.54 -4.55
C TRP A 110 9.29 -18.26 -3.06
N ARG A 111 9.80 -19.16 -2.21
CA ARG A 111 9.75 -19.00 -0.76
C ARG A 111 10.52 -17.75 -0.30
N GLN A 112 11.69 -17.49 -0.88
CA GLN A 112 12.51 -16.32 -0.54
C GLN A 112 11.87 -15.01 -1.00
N MET A 113 11.25 -14.98 -2.19
CA MET A 113 10.47 -13.84 -2.67
C MET A 113 9.34 -13.48 -1.69
N HIS A 114 8.58 -14.48 -1.24
CA HIS A 114 7.54 -14.30 -0.21
C HIS A 114 8.09 -13.83 1.14
N ALA A 115 9.17 -14.45 1.59
CA ALA A 115 9.79 -14.11 2.86
C ALA A 115 10.28 -12.65 2.87
N GLY A 116 10.92 -12.20 1.78
CA GLY A 116 11.35 -10.82 1.61
C GLY A 116 10.19 -9.84 1.69
N PHE A 117 9.08 -10.14 1.02
CA PHE A 117 7.90 -9.26 1.03
C PHE A 117 7.21 -9.22 2.40
N LEU A 118 7.06 -10.36 3.08
CA LEU A 118 6.49 -10.43 4.42
C LEU A 118 7.36 -9.74 5.48
N ALA A 119 8.69 -9.80 5.32
CA ALA A 119 9.65 -9.18 6.24
C ALA A 119 9.48 -7.66 6.35
N TRP A 120 9.05 -6.99 5.27
CA TRP A 120 8.72 -5.55 5.30
C TRP A 120 7.67 -5.19 6.34
N TYR A 121 6.77 -6.13 6.66
CA TYR A 121 5.69 -5.95 7.63
C TYR A 121 5.96 -6.68 8.95
N LYS A 122 7.19 -7.15 9.16
CA LYS A 122 7.59 -7.95 10.34
C LYS A 122 6.70 -9.20 10.51
N LEU A 123 6.27 -9.78 9.41
CA LEU A 123 5.47 -11.00 9.39
C LEU A 123 6.37 -12.20 9.08
N ASP A 124 6.21 -13.27 9.84
CA ASP A 124 6.82 -14.57 9.54
C ASP A 124 5.90 -15.40 8.63
N GLY A 125 6.17 -16.69 8.45
CA GLY A 125 5.37 -17.59 7.60
C GLY A 125 3.86 -17.70 7.97
N PRO A 126 3.10 -18.59 7.31
CA PRO A 126 3.57 -19.67 6.46
C PRO A 126 4.11 -19.15 5.14
N LEU A 127 5.17 -19.82 4.66
CA LEU A 127 5.75 -19.60 3.35
C LEU A 127 5.32 -20.76 2.44
N PRO A 128 5.19 -20.54 1.12
CA PRO A 128 4.85 -21.61 0.20
C PRO A 128 5.92 -22.70 0.21
N SER A 129 5.48 -23.96 0.23
CA SER A 129 6.37 -25.13 0.28
C SER A 129 6.57 -25.79 -1.09
N ARG A 130 5.75 -25.43 -2.08
CA ARG A 130 5.78 -25.93 -3.45
C ARG A 130 5.26 -24.84 -4.39
N VAL A 131 5.61 -24.95 -5.66
CA VAL A 131 5.01 -24.17 -6.73
C VAL A 131 5.03 -25.02 -8.00
N GLY A 132 3.85 -25.26 -8.57
CA GLY A 132 3.69 -26.06 -9.77
C GLY A 132 3.07 -25.31 -10.94
N SER A 133 2.09 -24.44 -10.68
CA SER A 133 1.36 -23.70 -11.73
C SER A 133 1.18 -22.23 -11.39
N VAL A 134 0.85 -21.44 -12.41
CA VAL A 134 0.51 -20.01 -12.25
C VAL A 134 -0.69 -19.83 -11.31
N ARG A 135 -1.67 -20.73 -11.34
CA ARG A 135 -2.81 -20.73 -10.41
C ARG A 135 -2.35 -20.82 -8.95
N GLU A 136 -1.36 -21.68 -8.68
CA GLU A 136 -0.80 -21.82 -7.34
C GLU A 136 -0.04 -20.54 -6.92
N LEU A 137 0.72 -19.90 -7.83
CA LEU A 137 1.36 -18.60 -7.58
C LEU A 137 0.36 -17.52 -7.13
N VAL A 138 -0.75 -17.39 -7.87
CA VAL A 138 -1.80 -16.41 -7.56
C VAL A 138 -2.43 -16.70 -6.20
N ALA A 139 -2.72 -17.98 -5.90
CA ALA A 139 -3.31 -18.37 -4.63
C ALA A 139 -2.37 -18.11 -3.43
N ASP A 140 -1.09 -18.44 -3.56
CA ASP A 140 -0.08 -18.18 -2.54
C ASP A 140 0.06 -16.68 -2.25
N MET A 141 0.08 -15.86 -3.31
CA MET A 141 0.19 -14.42 -3.19
C MET A 141 -1.09 -13.78 -2.63
N ALA A 142 -2.28 -14.25 -3.01
CA ALA A 142 -3.55 -13.83 -2.42
C ALA A 142 -3.58 -14.08 -0.91
N ALA A 143 -3.14 -15.27 -0.47
CA ALA A 143 -3.02 -15.59 0.95
C ALA A 143 -2.00 -14.69 1.67
N THR A 144 -0.90 -14.33 0.99
CA THR A 144 0.10 -13.39 1.51
C THR A 144 -0.48 -11.99 1.66
N LEU A 145 -1.20 -11.48 0.66
CA LEU A 145 -1.88 -10.19 0.70
C LEU A 145 -2.92 -10.12 1.81
N ALA A 146 -3.70 -11.17 2.04
CA ALA A 146 -4.67 -11.21 3.14
C ALA A 146 -4.00 -10.98 4.51
N ARG A 147 -2.78 -11.52 4.70
CA ARG A 147 -1.99 -11.36 5.93
C ARG A 147 -1.39 -9.97 6.04
N VAL A 148 -0.79 -9.48 4.96
CA VAL A 148 -0.23 -8.12 4.89
C VAL A 148 -1.33 -7.07 5.15
N GLY A 149 -2.48 -7.19 4.49
CA GLY A 149 -3.67 -6.35 4.71
C GLY A 149 -4.15 -6.37 6.16
N GLY A 150 -4.02 -7.52 6.84
CA GLY A 150 -4.31 -7.67 8.26
C GLY A 150 -3.26 -7.04 9.20
N ALA A 151 -2.05 -6.75 8.72
CA ALA A 151 -0.96 -6.15 9.49
C ALA A 151 -0.87 -4.63 9.32
N VAL A 152 -1.09 -4.12 8.12
CA VAL A 152 -1.05 -2.68 7.84
C VAL A 152 -2.21 -1.93 8.52
N ARG A 153 -1.97 -0.67 8.88
CA ARG A 153 -2.93 0.19 9.59
C ARG A 153 -3.03 1.58 8.95
N PRO A 154 -3.45 1.69 7.69
CA PRO A 154 -3.52 3.01 7.05
C PRO A 154 -4.55 3.93 7.71
N ALA A 155 -4.20 5.21 7.79
CA ALA A 155 -5.14 6.27 8.10
C ALA A 155 -5.23 7.25 6.93
N ALA A 156 -6.46 7.55 6.51
CA ALA A 156 -6.70 8.62 5.56
C ALA A 156 -6.49 9.98 6.24
N LEU A 157 -5.85 10.89 5.53
CA LEU A 157 -5.85 12.32 5.82
C LEU A 157 -6.73 13.01 4.78
N LEU A 158 -7.81 13.64 5.23
CA LEU A 158 -8.81 14.29 4.40
C LEU A 158 -8.75 15.79 4.67
N ALA A 159 -8.21 16.55 3.72
CA ALA A 159 -8.03 17.98 3.85
C ALA A 159 -9.19 18.73 3.20
N SER A 160 -9.92 19.52 3.99
CA SER A 160 -11.01 20.35 3.48
C SER A 160 -10.51 21.72 3.02
N ASP A 161 -11.17 22.26 1.99
CA ASP A 161 -11.03 23.65 1.58
C ASP A 161 -11.46 24.58 2.74
N PRO A 162 -10.69 25.64 3.06
CA PRO A 162 -11.00 26.55 4.17
C PRO A 162 -12.24 27.42 3.92
N ASP A 163 -12.56 27.71 2.65
CA ASP A 163 -13.70 28.54 2.25
C ASP A 163 -14.98 27.71 2.05
N ASP A 164 -14.83 26.43 1.69
CA ASP A 164 -15.93 25.44 1.70
C ASP A 164 -15.49 24.13 2.37
N GLY A 165 -15.78 24.00 3.67
CA GLY A 165 -15.45 22.81 4.46
C GLY A 165 -16.07 21.49 3.97
N ASN A 166 -16.98 21.54 2.98
CA ASN A 166 -17.52 20.34 2.32
C ASN A 166 -16.74 19.92 1.08
N ARG A 167 -15.79 20.72 0.60
CA ARG A 167 -14.97 20.38 -0.55
C ARG A 167 -13.63 19.81 -0.08
N LEU A 168 -13.19 18.72 -0.69
CA LEU A 168 -11.83 18.22 -0.50
C LEU A 168 -10.86 19.09 -1.29
N SER A 169 -9.85 19.61 -0.61
CA SER A 169 -8.68 20.22 -1.24
C SER A 169 -7.71 19.13 -1.68
N PHE A 170 -7.39 18.21 -0.77
CA PHE A 170 -6.62 17.01 -1.07
C PHE A 170 -6.97 15.87 -0.13
N TRP A 171 -6.55 14.66 -0.51
CA TRP A 171 -6.58 13.50 0.37
C TRP A 171 -5.25 12.74 0.30
N ALA A 172 -4.94 12.02 1.36
CA ALA A 172 -3.74 11.22 1.41
C ALA A 172 -3.93 10.02 2.34
N ILE A 173 -3.00 9.08 2.29
CA ILE A 173 -2.92 7.96 3.22
C ILE A 173 -1.58 8.07 3.95
N ILE A 174 -1.65 8.15 5.28
CA ILE A 174 -0.48 8.04 6.14
C ILE A 174 -0.05 6.57 6.13
N TRP A 175 1.14 6.32 5.58
CA TRP A 175 1.64 4.98 5.31
C TRP A 175 2.97 4.74 6.02
N ASN A 176 2.92 4.47 7.32
CA ASN A 176 4.08 4.41 8.22
C ASN A 176 4.43 3.00 8.74
N TRP A 177 3.60 1.97 8.50
CA TRP A 177 3.89 0.56 8.83
C TRP A 177 4.37 -0.22 7.61
N THR A 178 5.49 0.20 7.05
CA THR A 178 6.04 -0.34 5.80
C THR A 178 7.57 -0.27 5.81
N VAL A 179 8.19 -0.88 4.81
CA VAL A 179 9.62 -0.76 4.52
C VAL A 179 10.06 0.67 4.20
N TYR A 180 9.13 1.52 3.73
CA TYR A 180 9.43 2.91 3.39
C TYR A 180 8.29 3.86 3.81
N PRO A 181 8.32 4.34 5.08
CA PRO A 181 7.29 5.23 5.62
C PRO A 181 7.14 6.50 4.79
N ARG A 182 5.90 6.83 4.40
CA ARG A 182 5.59 7.98 3.54
C ARG A 182 4.14 8.40 3.64
N LEU A 183 3.84 9.57 3.08
CA LEU A 183 2.47 10.00 2.81
C LEU A 183 2.15 9.69 1.34
N LEU A 184 1.09 8.91 1.11
CA LEU A 184 0.58 8.63 -0.22
C LEU A 184 -0.47 9.67 -0.57
N VAL A 185 -0.13 10.66 -1.38
CA VAL A 185 -1.05 11.71 -1.79
C VAL A 185 -1.75 11.26 -3.06
N HIS A 186 -3.08 11.23 -3.03
CA HIS A 186 -3.89 10.79 -4.15
C HIS A 186 -4.55 11.97 -4.83
N ARG A 187 -4.70 11.91 -6.15
CA ARG A 187 -5.49 12.91 -6.87
C ARG A 187 -6.96 12.77 -6.44
N PRO A 188 -7.63 13.87 -6.03
CA PRO A 188 -9.05 13.82 -5.73
C PRO A 188 -9.84 13.36 -6.95
N LEU A 189 -10.86 12.52 -6.74
CA LEU A 189 -11.81 12.19 -7.81
C LEU A 189 -12.82 13.32 -7.97
N ASP A 190 -13.13 13.66 -9.23
CA ASP A 190 -14.13 14.69 -9.55
C ASP A 190 -15.49 14.35 -8.93
N GLY A 191 -16.14 15.35 -8.34
CA GLY A 191 -17.50 15.24 -7.81
C GLY A 191 -17.63 14.58 -6.43
N ILE A 192 -16.52 14.25 -5.75
CA ILE A 192 -16.57 13.78 -4.36
C ILE A 192 -16.58 14.97 -3.39
N GLU A 193 -17.69 15.10 -2.66
CA GLU A 193 -17.87 16.11 -1.61
C GLU A 193 -17.85 15.46 -0.22
N LEU A 194 -17.33 16.16 0.79
CA LEU A 194 -17.39 15.81 2.22
C LEU A 194 -18.74 16.18 2.87
N ARG A 195 -19.79 16.48 2.09
CA ARG A 195 -21.13 16.79 2.62
C ARG A 195 -21.72 15.64 3.46
N GLY A 196 -21.21 14.41 3.28
CA GLY A 196 -21.60 13.20 3.99
C GLY A 196 -20.67 12.81 5.15
N SER A 197 -20.69 11.52 5.49
CA SER A 197 -19.77 10.97 6.49
C SER A 197 -18.37 10.87 5.86
N PRO A 198 -17.27 11.25 6.55
CA PRO A 198 -15.91 11.01 6.05
C PRO A 198 -15.65 9.55 5.63
N ARG A 199 -16.44 8.61 6.15
CA ARG A 199 -16.41 7.18 5.79
C ARG A 199 -16.80 6.91 4.33
N ASP A 200 -17.63 7.76 3.74
CA ASP A 200 -18.13 7.60 2.38
C ASP A 200 -17.01 7.75 1.35
N VAL A 201 -15.93 8.44 1.73
CA VAL A 201 -14.74 8.67 0.91
C VAL A 201 -13.68 7.57 1.08
N LEU A 202 -13.65 6.88 2.23
CA LEU A 202 -12.59 5.90 2.56
C LEU A 202 -12.60 4.66 1.66
N SER A 203 -13.75 4.30 1.09
CA SER A 203 -13.85 3.21 0.11
C SER A 203 -13.02 3.51 -1.15
N HIS A 204 -12.90 4.77 -1.56
CA HIS A 204 -12.11 5.19 -2.71
C HIS A 204 -10.60 5.12 -2.48
N LEU A 205 -10.17 5.15 -1.21
CA LEU A 205 -8.78 4.97 -0.79
C LEU A 205 -8.45 3.51 -0.45
N SER A 206 -9.45 2.63 -0.48
CA SER A 206 -9.28 1.20 -0.21
C SER A 206 -9.19 0.41 -1.52
N ASN A 207 -8.64 -0.80 -1.44
CA ASN A 207 -8.66 -1.77 -2.52
C ASN A 207 -8.86 -3.19 -1.95
N CYS A 208 -8.70 -4.21 -2.79
CA CYS A 208 -8.87 -5.61 -2.40
C CYS A 208 -7.88 -6.07 -1.30
N ALA A 209 -6.67 -5.50 -1.24
CA ALA A 209 -5.61 -5.88 -0.29
C ALA A 209 -5.62 -5.01 0.96
N VAL A 210 -5.93 -3.72 0.80
CA VAL A 210 -5.79 -2.69 1.82
C VAL A 210 -7.13 -2.04 2.08
N ARG A 211 -7.58 -2.11 3.34
CA ARG A 211 -8.78 -1.42 3.79
C ARG A 211 -8.42 -0.20 4.63
N VAL A 212 -8.83 0.98 4.16
CA VAL A 212 -8.72 2.23 4.91
C VAL A 212 -10.01 2.44 5.71
N SER A 213 -9.86 2.60 7.02
CA SER A 213 -11.00 2.80 7.92
C SER A 213 -10.73 3.83 9.01
N ALA A 214 -9.46 4.07 9.33
CA ALA A 214 -9.04 5.19 10.14
C ALA A 214 -9.00 6.46 9.28
N PHE A 215 -9.37 7.59 9.86
CA PHE A 215 -9.31 8.87 9.17
C PHE A 215 -8.98 10.02 10.12
N ILE A 216 -8.41 11.07 9.54
CA ILE A 216 -8.17 12.38 10.14
C ILE A 216 -8.72 13.40 9.14
N THR A 217 -9.63 14.26 9.59
CA THR A 217 -10.20 15.37 8.80
C THR A 217 -9.72 16.68 9.40
N ALA A 218 -9.20 17.58 8.57
CA ALA A 218 -8.73 18.90 8.99
C ALA A 218 -8.80 19.90 7.82
N PRO A 219 -8.84 21.22 8.09
CA PRO A 219 -8.58 22.21 7.04
C PRO A 219 -7.19 22.03 6.44
N GLU A 220 -7.01 22.31 5.15
CA GLU A 220 -5.77 22.04 4.41
C GLU A 220 -4.50 22.56 5.08
N GLY A 221 -4.52 23.78 5.63
CA GLY A 221 -3.37 24.34 6.36
C GLY A 221 -3.03 23.54 7.61
N THR A 222 -4.04 23.08 8.35
CA THR A 222 -3.84 22.23 9.53
C THR A 222 -3.34 20.84 9.11
N ALA A 223 -3.85 20.29 8.00
CA ALA A 223 -3.41 19.01 7.46
C ALA A 223 -1.94 19.06 6.99
N LYS A 224 -1.53 20.15 6.34
CA LYS A 224 -0.13 20.43 5.98
C LYS A 224 0.76 20.50 7.22
N ASP A 225 0.33 21.26 8.23
CA ASP A 225 1.11 21.49 9.45
C ASP A 225 1.29 20.21 10.29
N LEU A 226 0.48 19.16 10.08
CA LEU A 226 0.73 17.85 10.70
C LEU A 226 2.10 17.26 10.31
N PHE A 227 2.69 17.67 9.18
CA PHE A 227 3.98 17.18 8.69
C PHE A 227 5.03 18.29 8.54
N LEU A 228 4.60 19.55 8.42
CA LEU A 228 5.44 20.70 8.10
C LEU A 228 5.31 21.84 9.14
N ALA A 229 5.00 21.52 10.40
CA ALA A 229 4.83 22.52 11.46
C ALA A 229 6.11 23.32 11.80
N HIS A 230 7.28 22.83 11.42
CA HIS A 230 8.55 23.50 11.67
C HIS A 230 9.06 24.15 10.38
N ASN A 231 9.53 25.40 10.48
CA ASN A 231 10.01 26.17 9.32
C ASN A 231 11.20 25.53 8.59
N ASP A 232 11.90 24.60 9.25
CA ASP A 232 13.04 23.89 8.67
C ASP A 232 12.64 22.54 8.04
N SER A 233 11.36 22.14 8.14
CA SER A 233 10.87 20.91 7.53
C SER A 233 10.74 21.06 6.01
N ARG A 234 11.30 20.11 5.28
CA ARG A 234 11.30 20.03 3.82
C ARG A 234 10.45 18.88 3.35
N MET A 235 9.73 19.06 2.26
CA MET A 235 8.93 18.02 1.61
C MET A 235 9.64 17.54 0.34
N TYR A 236 9.71 16.23 0.15
CA TYR A 236 10.22 15.61 -1.08
C TYR A 236 9.19 14.67 -1.67
N VAL A 237 9.04 14.70 -2.99
CA VAL A 237 8.36 13.65 -3.75
C VAL A 237 9.40 12.63 -4.18
N VAL A 238 9.18 11.36 -3.84
CA VAL A 238 10.17 10.28 -4.04
C VAL A 238 9.75 9.23 -5.07
N ALA A 239 8.48 9.22 -5.45
CA ALA A 239 7.93 8.35 -6.49
C ALA A 239 6.50 8.79 -6.86
N SER A 240 6.06 8.44 -8.06
CA SER A 240 4.68 8.65 -8.52
C SER A 240 4.13 7.44 -9.29
N GLN A 241 2.82 7.44 -9.52
CA GLN A 241 2.14 6.57 -10.48
C GLN A 241 1.18 7.40 -11.35
N PRO A 242 1.30 7.37 -12.69
CA PRO A 242 2.42 6.78 -13.45
C PRO A 242 3.77 7.40 -13.04
N ASP A 243 4.86 6.65 -13.20
CA ASP A 243 6.20 7.13 -12.85
C ASP A 243 6.63 8.20 -13.86
N ALA A 244 6.88 9.42 -13.38
CA ALA A 244 7.35 10.52 -14.22
C ALA A 244 8.88 10.54 -14.38
N GLY A 245 9.61 9.70 -13.62
CA GLY A 245 11.06 9.78 -13.50
C GLY A 245 11.51 11.07 -12.79
N ALA A 246 12.81 11.17 -12.49
CA ALA A 246 13.43 12.33 -11.81
C ALA A 246 13.09 12.51 -10.31
N TRP A 247 13.12 11.41 -9.55
CA TRP A 247 13.03 11.42 -8.08
C TRP A 247 14.42 11.33 -7.41
N PRO A 248 14.61 11.90 -6.20
CA PRO A 248 13.65 12.70 -5.44
C PRO A 248 13.54 14.15 -5.96
N LEU A 249 12.34 14.72 -5.90
CA LEU A 249 12.05 16.12 -6.19
C LEU A 249 11.79 16.86 -4.87
N GLU A 250 12.60 17.88 -4.57
CA GLU A 250 12.33 18.78 -3.44
C GLU A 250 11.19 19.73 -3.81
N VAL A 251 10.16 19.80 -2.96
CA VAL A 251 9.06 20.76 -3.13
C VAL A 251 9.56 22.14 -2.65
N PRO A 252 9.45 23.19 -3.48
CA PRO A 252 9.86 24.53 -3.07
C PRO A 252 9.13 25.00 -1.80
N PRO A 253 9.83 25.66 -0.86
CA PRO A 253 9.18 26.20 0.34
C PRO A 253 8.00 27.12 -0.01
N GLY A 254 6.84 26.85 0.58
CA GLY A 254 5.59 27.57 0.34
C GLY A 254 4.75 27.03 -0.83
N ALA A 255 5.26 26.07 -1.60
CA ALA A 255 4.54 25.41 -2.70
C ALA A 255 3.91 24.06 -2.27
N GLU A 256 3.85 23.75 -0.98
CA GLU A 256 3.43 22.43 -0.50
C GLU A 256 1.94 22.19 -0.70
N LEU A 257 1.10 23.22 -0.56
CA LEU A 257 -0.32 23.12 -0.90
C LEU A 257 -0.53 22.91 -2.41
N ASP A 258 0.27 23.58 -3.25
CA ASP A 258 0.25 23.36 -4.71
C ASP A 258 0.67 21.92 -5.05
N ALA A 259 1.66 21.37 -4.35
CA ALA A 259 2.04 19.97 -4.49
C ALA A 259 0.88 19.03 -4.10
N PHE A 260 0.26 19.24 -2.93
CA PHE A 260 -0.89 18.43 -2.48
C PHE A 260 -2.09 18.52 -3.43
N ALA A 261 -2.27 19.66 -4.08
CA ALA A 261 -3.32 19.90 -5.07
C ALA A 261 -2.95 19.41 -6.49
N PHE A 262 -1.78 18.80 -6.69
CA PHE A 262 -1.25 18.39 -8.00
C PHE A 262 -1.11 19.55 -9.00
N ALA A 263 -0.91 20.77 -8.51
CA ALA A 263 -0.76 21.97 -9.33
C ALA A 263 0.69 22.19 -9.83
N LEU A 264 1.66 21.45 -9.29
CA LEU A 264 3.04 21.46 -9.79
C LEU A 264 3.14 20.74 -11.15
N PRO A 265 3.87 21.27 -12.13
CA PRO A 265 4.04 20.66 -13.45
C PRO A 265 4.52 19.21 -13.39
N GLU A 266 5.44 18.90 -12.48
CA GLU A 266 6.03 17.58 -12.28
C GLU A 266 5.01 16.53 -11.77
N LEU A 267 3.88 17.00 -11.20
CA LEU A 267 2.82 16.16 -10.65
C LEU A 267 1.56 16.14 -11.53
N ALA A 268 1.55 16.87 -12.65
CA ALA A 268 0.36 17.10 -13.48
C ALA A 268 -0.30 15.82 -14.00
N ASP A 269 0.47 14.76 -14.24
CA ASP A 269 -0.03 13.46 -14.71
C ASP A 269 -0.14 12.39 -13.61
N ALA A 270 0.39 12.67 -12.41
CA ALA A 270 0.38 11.71 -11.30
C ALA A 270 -1.03 11.51 -10.74
N GLN A 271 -1.44 10.25 -10.59
CA GLN A 271 -2.67 9.85 -9.89
C GLN A 271 -2.42 9.66 -8.40
N VAL A 272 -1.23 9.19 -8.05
CA VAL A 272 -0.75 9.08 -6.68
C VAL A 272 0.75 9.36 -6.66
N TYR A 273 1.23 10.02 -5.61
CA TYR A 273 2.66 10.16 -5.36
C TYR A 273 3.00 9.93 -3.89
N ALA A 274 4.25 9.56 -3.67
CA ALA A 274 4.82 9.38 -2.35
C ALA A 274 5.56 10.65 -1.92
N ALA A 275 5.12 11.26 -0.82
CA ALA A 275 5.81 12.34 -0.15
C ALA A 275 6.52 11.85 1.10
N VAL A 276 7.74 12.33 1.32
CA VAL A 276 8.48 12.22 2.58
C VAL A 276 8.82 13.60 3.09
N PHE A 277 9.05 13.68 4.39
CA PHE A 277 9.33 14.93 5.08
C PHE A 277 10.65 14.79 5.83
N ASP A 278 11.55 15.76 5.63
CA ASP A 278 12.83 15.85 6.32
C ASP A 278 12.81 17.06 7.23
N GLY A 279 12.96 16.86 8.53
CA GLY A 279 12.89 17.93 9.52
C GLY A 279 12.83 17.39 10.94
N PRO A 280 12.85 18.26 11.97
CA PRO A 280 12.68 17.84 13.34
C PRO A 280 11.34 17.13 13.53
N GLU A 281 11.35 16.02 14.26
CA GLU A 281 10.12 15.30 14.62
C GLU A 281 9.11 16.28 15.25
N VAL A 282 7.85 16.19 14.81
CA VAL A 282 6.79 17.00 15.38
C VAL A 282 6.62 16.61 16.85
N GLY A 283 7.05 17.51 17.74
CA GLY A 283 7.04 17.25 19.17
C GLY A 283 5.63 16.92 19.69
N PHE A 284 5.56 16.04 20.69
CA PHE A 284 4.30 15.57 21.30
C PHE A 284 3.30 16.69 21.64
N GLY A 285 3.79 17.84 22.14
CA GLY A 285 2.94 18.99 22.46
C GLY A 285 2.26 19.61 21.23
N THR A 286 2.96 19.68 20.10
CA THR A 286 2.43 20.16 18.82
C THR A 286 1.36 19.21 18.30
N ILE A 287 1.61 17.89 18.36
CA ILE A 287 0.63 16.88 17.94
C ILE A 287 -0.65 16.97 18.79
N LEU A 288 -0.54 17.11 20.12
CA LEU A 288 -1.71 17.29 21.00
C LEU A 288 -2.47 18.60 20.71
N GLY A 289 -1.76 19.68 20.42
CA GLY A 289 -2.39 20.94 20.01
C GLY A 289 -3.19 20.78 18.72
N LEU A 290 -2.62 20.09 17.73
CA LEU A 290 -3.28 19.79 16.47
C LEU A 290 -4.46 18.83 16.63
N MET A 291 -4.40 17.87 17.56
CA MET A 291 -5.51 16.95 17.84
C MET A 291 -6.82 17.67 18.20
N THR A 292 -6.75 18.85 18.83
CA THR A 292 -7.95 19.65 19.15
C THR A 292 -8.59 20.31 17.92
N ARG A 293 -7.87 20.34 16.79
CA ARG A 293 -8.25 20.99 15.53
C ARG A 293 -8.62 20.01 14.43
N VAL A 294 -8.57 18.70 14.70
CA VAL A 294 -8.90 17.64 13.75
C VAL A 294 -10.11 16.84 14.20
N ARG A 295 -10.83 16.26 13.24
CA ARG A 295 -11.86 15.24 13.48
C ARG A 295 -11.27 13.88 13.13
N THR A 296 -11.39 12.89 14.02
CA THR A 296 -10.83 11.55 13.78
C THR A 296 -11.66 10.48 14.49
N ASN A 297 -11.61 9.25 13.99
CA ASN A 297 -12.10 8.05 14.68
C ASN A 297 -10.99 7.25 15.39
N LEU A 298 -9.76 7.77 15.41
CA LEU A 298 -8.63 7.18 16.11
C LEU A 298 -8.70 7.50 17.62
N SER A 299 -8.21 6.58 18.45
CA SER A 299 -7.91 6.90 19.85
C SER A 299 -6.71 7.85 19.92
N PRO A 300 -6.51 8.60 21.03
CA PRO A 300 -5.34 9.47 21.16
C PRO A 300 -4.00 8.75 20.96
N ALA A 301 -3.84 7.56 21.55
CA ALA A 301 -2.65 6.73 21.35
C ALA A 301 -2.52 6.25 19.90
N GLY A 302 -3.64 5.92 19.26
CA GLY A 302 -3.68 5.56 17.84
C GLY A 302 -3.22 6.72 16.97
N PHE A 303 -3.77 7.92 17.17
CA PHE A 303 -3.38 9.13 16.43
C PHE A 303 -1.87 9.38 16.51
N LEU A 304 -1.31 9.38 17.73
CA LEU A 304 0.12 9.56 17.95
C LEU A 304 0.95 8.51 17.20
N SER A 305 0.55 7.24 17.25
CA SER A 305 1.26 6.18 16.54
C SER A 305 1.20 6.29 15.01
N HIS A 306 0.16 6.91 14.44
CA HIS A 306 0.08 7.20 13.00
C HIS A 306 0.92 8.43 12.63
N MET A 307 0.99 9.42 13.51
CA MET A 307 1.73 10.66 13.27
C MET A 307 3.24 10.53 13.53
N GLN A 308 3.65 9.52 14.28
CA GLN A 308 5.06 9.14 14.40
C GLN A 308 5.55 8.65 13.03
N THR A 309 6.28 9.53 12.35
CA THR A 309 7.16 9.17 11.25
C THR A 309 8.35 8.44 11.87
N PRO A 310 8.70 7.22 11.44
CA PRO A 310 9.88 6.50 11.95
C PRO A 310 11.19 7.22 11.69
#